data_AF-A0A5B9WIY4-F1
#
_entry.id   AF-A0A5B9WIY4-F1
#
_cell.length_a   1.000
_cell.length_b   1.000
_cell.length_c   1.000
_cell.angle_alpha   90.00
_cell.angle_beta   90.00
_cell.angle_gamma   90.00
#
_symmetry.space_group_name_H-M   'P 1'
#
loop_
_entity.id
_entity.type
_entity.pdbx_description
1 polymer ?
#
loop_
_entity_poly.entity_id
_entity_poly.type
_entity_poly.pdbx_seq_one_letter_code
_entity_poly.pdbx_strand_id
1 'polypeptide(L)'
;MVISPIAVFKSISWFLGIAMLMFGILKFADPFKSWYAVQIETSGLGTTSYIMGIAGEITTGCLLIASLALRYKMRFCLTLASFIIVIMMLTGIYVHLHPDVPASVLPLKIKPPYIPGGFLLLSVVNMLLVRKYAGLAEQV
;
A
#
# COMPACT_ATOMS: atom_id res chain seq x y z
N MET A 1 21.60 0.72 20.10
CA MET A 1 21.16 1.91 19.33
C MET A 1 19.64 1.95 19.41
N VAL A 2 19.05 2.90 20.13
CA VAL A 2 17.57 3.03 20.23
C VAL A 2 17.11 3.90 19.07
N ILE A 3 16.42 3.31 18.09
CA ILE A 3 15.87 4.06 16.95
C ILE A 3 14.73 4.94 17.48
N SER A 4 14.73 6.23 17.16
CA SER A 4 13.69 7.14 17.62
C SER A 4 12.33 6.80 16.98
N PRO A 5 11.20 6.92 17.69
CA PRO A 5 9.88 6.67 17.12
C PRO A 5 9.56 7.53 15.89
N ILE A 6 10.15 8.73 15.82
CA ILE A 6 10.04 9.64 14.67
C ILE A 6 10.76 9.05 13.45
N ALA A 7 11.97 8.52 13.63
CA ALA A 7 12.70 7.85 12.55
C ALA A 7 11.92 6.61 12.07
N VAL A 8 11.33 5.84 12.98
CA VAL A 8 10.54 4.64 12.64
C VAL A 8 9.37 4.99 11.72
N PHE A 9 8.50 5.93 12.07
CA PHE A 9 7.33 6.22 11.21
C PHE A 9 7.76 6.81 9.86
N LYS A 10 8.83 7.63 9.82
CA LYS A 10 9.36 8.15 8.56
C LYS A 10 9.87 7.02 7.67
N SER A 11 10.60 6.06 8.23
CA SER A 11 11.08 4.88 7.50
C SER A 11 9.91 4.03 6.97
N ILE A 12 8.90 3.76 7.79
CA ILE A 12 7.72 2.99 7.34
C ILE A 12 6.97 3.76 6.25
N SER A 13 6.76 5.07 6.43
CA SER A 13 6.08 5.90 5.43
C SER A 13 6.84 5.95 4.09
N TRP A 14 8.17 6.05 4.13
CA TRP A 14 9.01 5.98 2.92
C TRP A 14 8.91 4.62 2.24
N PHE A 15 9.05 3.55 3.01
CA PHE A 15 8.95 2.18 2.50
C PHE A 15 7.60 1.92 1.85
N LEU A 16 6.50 2.24 2.55
CA LEU A 16 5.14 2.11 2.01
C LEU A 16 4.97 2.97 0.76
N GLY A 17 5.40 4.23 0.78
CA GLY A 17 5.24 5.13 -0.36
C GLY A 17 5.94 4.62 -1.63
N ILE A 18 7.20 4.21 -1.51
CA ILE A 18 7.99 3.66 -2.62
C ILE A 18 7.37 2.36 -3.11
N ALA A 19 7.03 1.44 -2.22
CA ALA A 19 6.48 0.15 -2.59
C ALA A 19 5.12 0.27 -3.29
N MET A 20 4.21 1.11 -2.78
CA MET A 20 2.91 1.34 -3.41
C MET A 20 3.07 1.91 -4.82
N LEU A 21 3.97 2.89 -4.99
CA LEU A 21 4.27 3.46 -6.30
C LEU A 21 4.83 2.40 -7.26
N MET A 22 5.77 1.57 -6.79
CA MET A 22 6.33 0.47 -7.58
C MET A 22 5.26 -0.54 -7.99
N PHE A 23 4.39 -0.98 -7.07
CA PHE A 23 3.31 -1.92 -7.39
C PHE A 23 2.36 -1.36 -8.47
N GLY A 24 2.01 -0.08 -8.36
CA GLY A 24 1.19 0.59 -9.37
C GLY A 24 1.87 0.67 -10.74
N ILE A 25 3.17 1.01 -10.77
CA ILE A 25 3.95 1.08 -12.02
C ILE A 25 4.13 -0.30 -12.66
N LEU A 26 4.40 -1.33 -11.88
CA LEU A 26 4.61 -2.69 -12.40
C LEU A 26 3.39 -3.22 -13.15
N LYS A 27 2.17 -2.77 -12.81
CA LYS A 27 0.93 -3.17 -13.50
C LYS A 27 0.81 -2.67 -14.95
N PHE A 28 1.76 -1.86 -15.44
CA PHE A 28 1.86 -1.52 -16.86
C PHE A 28 2.75 -2.48 -17.67
N ALA A 29 3.52 -3.34 -17.00
CA ALA A 29 4.47 -4.26 -17.63
C ALA A 29 4.06 -5.73 -17.43
N ASP A 30 4.33 -6.57 -18.42
CA ASP A 30 4.16 -8.02 -18.28
C ASP A 30 5.30 -8.64 -17.45
N PRO A 31 5.02 -9.68 -16.65
CA PRO A 31 3.75 -10.41 -16.56
C PRO A 31 2.73 -9.80 -15.58
N PHE A 32 3.09 -8.74 -14.84
CA PHE A 32 2.26 -8.17 -13.77
C PHE A 32 0.93 -7.61 -14.26
N LYS A 33 0.92 -6.93 -15.42
CA LYS A 33 -0.29 -6.45 -16.08
C LYS A 33 -1.29 -7.60 -16.31
N SER A 34 -0.82 -8.67 -16.93
CA SER A 34 -1.63 -9.85 -17.22
C SER A 34 -2.11 -10.56 -15.94
N TRP A 35 -1.24 -10.72 -14.94
CA TRP A 35 -1.62 -11.31 -13.66
C TRP A 35 -2.70 -10.50 -12.93
N TYR A 36 -2.55 -9.17 -12.91
CA TYR A 36 -3.51 -8.28 -12.29
C TYR A 36 -4.86 -8.29 -13.02
N ALA A 37 -4.87 -8.35 -14.36
CA ALA A 37 -6.09 -8.49 -15.14
C ALA A 37 -6.85 -9.77 -14.76
N VAL A 38 -6.15 -10.91 -14.71
CA VAL A 38 -6.75 -12.20 -14.30
C VAL A 38 -7.28 -12.12 -12.87
N GLN A 39 -6.54 -11.52 -11.93
CA GLN A 39 -7.00 -11.34 -10.56
C GLN A 39 -8.30 -10.56 -10.48
N ILE A 40 -8.44 -9.45 -11.22
CA ILE A 40 -9.66 -8.62 -11.19
C ILE A 40 -10.85 -9.34 -11.85
N GLU A 41 -10.62 -10.00 -12.99
CA GLU A 41 -11.66 -10.74 -13.71
C GLU A 41 -12.19 -11.93 -12.89
N THR A 42 -11.28 -12.75 -12.35
CA THR A 42 -11.65 -13.97 -11.62
C THR A 42 -12.13 -13.73 -10.19
N SER A 43 -11.85 -12.56 -9.59
CA SER A 43 -12.34 -12.21 -8.24
C SER A 43 -13.73 -11.55 -8.23
N GLY A 44 -14.29 -11.26 -9.40
CA GLY A 44 -15.61 -10.62 -9.53
C GLY A 44 -15.66 -9.15 -9.10
N LEU A 45 -14.51 -8.47 -8.91
CA LEU A 45 -14.43 -7.07 -8.48
C LEU A 45 -14.92 -6.05 -9.53
N GLY A 46 -15.15 -6.50 -10.76
CA GLY A 46 -15.59 -5.66 -11.87
C GLY A 46 -14.46 -4.83 -12.50
N THR A 47 -14.69 -4.35 -13.71
CA THR A 47 -13.67 -3.67 -14.53
C THR A 47 -13.22 -2.32 -13.96
N THR A 48 -14.10 -1.61 -13.25
CA THR A 48 -13.75 -0.35 -12.57
C THR A 48 -12.64 -0.54 -11.54
N SER A 49 -12.60 -1.69 -10.87
CA SER A 49 -11.59 -2.01 -9.86
C SER A 49 -10.19 -2.12 -10.44
N TYR A 50 -10.06 -2.47 -11.73
CA TYR A 50 -8.78 -2.51 -12.42
C TYR A 50 -8.09 -1.14 -12.38
N ILE A 51 -8.79 -0.10 -12.87
CA ILE A 51 -8.26 1.27 -12.95
C ILE A 51 -8.11 1.85 -11.55
N MET A 52 -9.10 1.64 -10.67
CA MET A 52 -9.07 2.13 -9.29
C MET A 52 -7.90 1.57 -8.49
N GLY A 53 -7.54 0.29 -8.68
CA GLY A 53 -6.38 -0.28 -8.01
C GLY A 53 -5.06 0.30 -8.49
N ILE A 54 -4.86 0.50 -9.80
CA ILE A 54 -3.64 1.13 -10.33
C ILE A 54 -3.54 2.59 -9.87
N ALA A 55 -4.61 3.36 -10.05
CA ALA A 55 -4.65 4.76 -9.63
C ALA A 55 -4.45 4.90 -8.11
N GLY A 56 -5.12 4.05 -7.33
CA GLY A 56 -5.00 4.02 -5.87
C GLY A 56 -3.57 3.79 -5.40
N GLU A 57 -2.87 2.81 -5.97
CA GLU A 57 -1.48 2.50 -5.63
C GLU A 57 -0.52 3.65 -5.97
N ILE A 58 -0.62 4.20 -7.18
CA ILE A 58 0.24 5.29 -7.65
C ILE A 58 -0.01 6.57 -6.85
N THR A 59 -1.28 6.99 -6.73
CA THR A 59 -1.64 8.20 -6.01
C THR A 59 -1.25 8.10 -4.54
N THR A 60 -1.46 6.95 -3.90
CA THR A 60 -1.09 6.74 -2.50
C THR A 60 0.43 6.75 -2.31
N GLY A 61 1.18 6.11 -3.21
CA GLY A 61 2.64 6.14 -3.21
C GLY A 61 3.20 7.56 -3.34
N CYS A 62 2.72 8.31 -4.33
CA CYS A 62 3.06 9.71 -4.53
C CYS A 62 2.70 10.57 -3.32
N LEU A 63 1.53 10.36 -2.71
CA LEU A 63 1.06 11.14 -1.56
C LEU A 63 1.98 10.94 -0.34
N LEU A 64 2.40 9.70 -0.05
CA LEU A 64 3.34 9.41 1.04
C LEU A 64 4.72 10.03 0.77
N ILE A 65 5.26 9.83 -0.44
CA ILE A 65 6.57 10.35 -0.84
C ILE A 65 6.59 11.88 -0.78
N ALA A 66 5.59 12.54 -1.36
CA ALA A 66 5.49 14.00 -1.38
C ALA A 66 5.35 14.56 0.05
N SER A 67 4.53 13.92 0.90
CA SER A 67 4.35 14.34 2.29
C SER A 67 5.66 14.31 3.08
N LEU A 68 6.53 13.33 2.81
CA LEU A 68 7.84 13.21 3.47
C LEU A 68 8.90 14.14 2.86
N ALA A 69 8.99 14.20 1.53
CA ALA A 69 10.00 14.95 0.80
C ALA A 69 9.85 16.47 1.00
N LEU A 70 8.61 16.96 0.94
CA LEU A 70 8.31 18.38 1.02
C LEU A 70 8.15 18.87 2.47
N ARG A 71 8.35 17.96 3.44
CA ARG A 71 8.16 18.20 4.88
C ARG A 71 6.83 18.89 5.19
N TYR A 72 5.82 18.70 4.35
CA TYR A 72 4.56 19.38 4.54
C TYR A 72 3.90 18.85 5.81
N LYS A 73 3.25 19.78 6.54
CA LYS A 73 2.44 19.52 7.75
C LYS A 73 1.15 18.78 7.41
N MET A 74 1.27 17.59 6.81
CA MET A 74 0.14 16.82 6.33
C MET A 74 0.03 15.50 7.08
N ARG A 75 -0.02 15.58 8.42
CA ARG A 75 -0.48 14.46 9.26
C ARG A 75 -1.75 13.83 8.69
N PHE A 76 -2.66 14.66 8.18
CA PHE A 76 -3.87 14.21 7.48
C PHE A 76 -3.54 13.32 6.28
N CYS A 77 -2.65 13.74 5.38
CA CYS A 77 -2.31 12.97 4.18
C CYS A 77 -1.53 11.70 4.47
N LEU A 78 -0.61 11.71 5.44
CA LEU A 78 0.07 10.49 5.88
C LEU A 78 -0.94 9.47 6.46
N THR A 79 -1.91 9.97 7.24
CA THR A 79 -3.00 9.15 7.81
C THR A 79 -3.92 8.63 6.72
N LEU A 80 -4.37 9.49 5.80
CA LEU A 80 -5.26 9.17 4.70
C LEU A 80 -4.61 8.15 3.76
N ALA A 81 -3.35 8.35 3.37
CA ALA A 81 -2.62 7.42 2.53
C ALA A 81 -2.50 6.05 3.20
N SER A 82 -2.15 6.01 4.50
CA SER A 82 -2.09 4.76 5.25
C SER A 82 -3.47 4.07 5.29
N PHE A 83 -4.54 4.82 5.50
CA PHE A 83 -5.90 4.28 5.46
C PHE A 83 -6.26 3.70 4.08
N ILE A 84 -5.89 4.37 2.99
CA ILE A 84 -6.11 3.85 1.63
C ILE A 84 -5.33 2.54 1.42
N ILE A 85 -4.08 2.43 1.91
CA ILE A 85 -3.33 1.16 1.89
C ILE A 85 -4.08 0.07 2.65
N VAL A 86 -4.66 0.36 3.82
CA VAL A 86 -5.44 -0.64 4.58
C VAL A 86 -6.57 -1.19 3.70
N ILE A 87 -7.34 -0.33 3.05
CA ILE A 87 -8.43 -0.77 2.16
C ILE A 87 -7.89 -1.61 0.99
N MET A 88 -6.82 -1.16 0.32
CA MET A 88 -6.23 -1.91 -0.80
C MET A 88 -5.70 -3.27 -0.36
N MET A 89 -5.08 -3.37 0.82
CA MET A 89 -4.57 -4.64 1.34
C MET A 89 -5.70 -5.58 1.75
N LEU A 90 -6.81 -5.08 2.30
CA LEU A 90 -8.00 -5.89 2.55
C LEU A 90 -8.58 -6.45 1.24
N THR A 91 -8.67 -5.63 0.19
CA THR A 91 -9.06 -6.09 -1.15
C THR A 91 -8.07 -7.12 -1.70
N GLY A 92 -6.77 -6.90 -1.50
CA GLY A 92 -5.73 -7.87 -1.89
C GLY A 92 -5.83 -9.20 -1.16
N ILE A 93 -6.16 -9.19 0.14
CA ILE A 93 -6.43 -10.40 0.93
C ILE A 93 -7.67 -11.11 0.37
N TYR A 94 -8.74 -10.38 0.09
CA TYR A 94 -9.93 -10.94 -0.54
C TYR A 94 -9.59 -11.65 -1.86
N VAL A 95 -8.85 -11.00 -2.76
CA VAL A 95 -8.39 -11.59 -4.04
C VAL A 95 -7.55 -12.85 -3.82
N HIS A 96 -6.60 -12.81 -2.87
CA HIS A 96 -5.77 -13.96 -2.54
C HIS A 96 -6.59 -15.18 -2.08
N LEU A 97 -7.63 -14.94 -1.27
CA LEU A 97 -8.46 -15.98 -0.68
C LEU A 97 -9.61 -16.42 -1.59
N HIS A 98 -9.94 -15.64 -2.64
CA HIS A 98 -11.00 -15.97 -3.58
C HIS A 98 -10.74 -17.33 -4.25
N PRO A 99 -11.70 -18.25 -4.29
CA PRO A 99 -11.49 -19.60 -4.81
C PRO A 99 -11.00 -19.60 -6.26
N ASP A 100 -11.62 -18.77 -7.10
CA ASP A 100 -11.40 -18.75 -8.55
C ASP A 100 -10.11 -18.04 -8.99
N VAL A 101 -9.41 -17.33 -8.09
CA VAL A 101 -8.15 -16.66 -8.42
C VAL A 101 -7.01 -17.67 -8.33
N PRO A 102 -6.35 -18.06 -9.43
CA PRO A 102 -5.32 -19.10 -9.37
C PRO A 102 -4.07 -18.62 -8.64
N ALA A 103 -3.38 -19.53 -7.94
CA ALA A 103 -2.14 -19.16 -7.24
C ALA A 103 -1.05 -18.67 -8.21
N SER A 104 -1.04 -19.15 -9.46
CA SER A 104 -0.03 -18.81 -10.48
C SER A 104 0.07 -17.33 -10.84
N VAL A 105 -1.00 -16.55 -10.62
CA VAL A 105 -1.02 -15.10 -10.88
C VAL A 105 -0.75 -14.27 -9.63
N LEU A 106 -0.50 -14.90 -8.47
CA LEU A 106 -0.19 -14.21 -7.22
C LEU A 106 1.32 -13.90 -7.11
N PRO A 107 1.73 -12.83 -6.41
CA PRO A 107 3.13 -12.37 -6.42
C PRO A 107 4.17 -13.41 -5.98
N LEU A 108 3.81 -14.28 -5.04
CA LEU A 108 4.65 -15.36 -4.52
C LEU A 108 4.22 -16.74 -5.02
N LYS A 109 3.29 -16.79 -5.97
CA LYS A 109 2.65 -18.01 -6.47
C LYS A 109 2.01 -18.90 -5.38
N ILE A 110 1.57 -18.28 -4.28
CA ILE A 110 0.95 -18.92 -3.13
C ILE A 110 -0.33 -18.20 -2.74
N LYS A 111 -1.31 -18.95 -2.21
CA LYS A 111 -2.59 -18.40 -1.73
C LYS A 111 -2.48 -17.55 -0.47
N PRO A 112 -1.76 -17.97 0.60
CA PRO A 112 -1.67 -17.17 1.82
C PRO A 112 -1.19 -15.74 1.56
N PRO A 113 -1.92 -14.70 2.02
CA PRO A 113 -1.66 -13.30 1.68
C PRO A 113 -0.59 -12.67 2.57
N TYR A 114 0.63 -13.22 2.59
CA TYR A 114 1.71 -12.70 3.45
C TYR A 114 2.12 -11.26 3.10
N ILE A 115 2.23 -10.94 1.80
CA ILE A 115 2.56 -9.58 1.35
C ILE A 115 1.43 -8.61 1.72
N PRO A 116 0.16 -8.83 1.32
CA PRO A 116 -0.93 -7.96 1.76
C PRO A 116 -1.05 -7.84 3.28
N GLY A 117 -0.90 -8.93 4.03
CA GLY A 117 -0.94 -8.92 5.49
C GLY A 117 0.18 -8.12 6.13
N GLY A 118 1.40 -8.20 5.60
CA GLY A 118 2.54 -7.41 6.05
C GLY A 118 2.33 -5.91 5.82
N PHE A 119 1.88 -5.54 4.62
CA PHE A 119 1.59 -4.14 4.28
C PHE A 119 0.40 -3.59 5.08
N LEU A 120 -0.62 -4.42 5.34
CA LEU A 120 -1.75 -4.08 6.21
C LEU A 120 -1.25 -3.72 7.62
N LEU A 121 -0.43 -4.61 8.22
CA LEU A 121 0.14 -4.38 9.54
C LEU A 121 0.99 -3.11 9.57
N LEU A 122 1.91 -2.96 8.61
CA LEU A 122 2.76 -1.78 8.51
C LEU A 122 1.95 -0.50 8.36
N SER A 123 0.87 -0.52 7.58
CA SER A 123 0.03 0.65 7.37
C SER A 123 -0.74 1.04 8.64
N VAL A 124 -1.30 0.06 9.37
CA VAL A 124 -1.95 0.30 10.67
C VAL A 124 -0.96 0.87 11.69
N VAL A 125 0.24 0.27 11.80
CA VAL A 125 1.30 0.77 12.67
C VAL A 125 1.71 2.18 12.28
N ASN A 126 1.89 2.46 10.98
CA ASN A 126 2.24 3.79 10.49
C ASN A 126 1.20 4.82 10.88
N MET A 127 -0.09 4.51 10.73
CA MET A 127 -1.19 5.38 11.11
C MET A 127 -1.19 5.72 12.61
N LEU A 128 -0.94 4.73 13.47
CA LEU A 128 -0.83 4.94 14.93
C LEU A 128 0.37 5.82 15.28
N LEU A 129 1.53 5.59 14.64
CA LEU A 129 2.73 6.38 14.87
C LEU A 129 2.59 7.81 14.35
N VAL A 130 2.02 8.01 13.16
CA VAL A 130 1.73 9.34 12.61
C VAL A 130 0.80 10.12 13.55
N ARG A 131 -0.27 9.49 14.05
CA ARG A 131 -1.18 10.11 15.02
C ARG A 131 -0.47 10.59 16.28
N LYS A 132 0.51 9.82 16.76
CA LYS A 132 1.21 10.09 18.03
C LYS A 132 2.41 11.02 17.87
N TYR A 133 3.15 10.94 16.76
CA TYR A 133 4.47 11.56 16.62
C TYR A 133 4.58 12.58 15.50
N ALA A 134 3.62 12.69 14.57
CA ALA A 134 3.75 13.64 13.46
C ALA A 134 3.81 15.10 13.96
N GLY A 135 2.97 15.47 14.92
CA GLY A 135 3.01 16.83 15.51
C GLY A 135 4.30 17.15 16.27
N LEU A 136 4.97 16.14 16.82
CA LEU A 136 6.27 16.30 17.49
C LEU A 136 7.41 16.41 16.46
N ALA A 137 7.30 15.70 15.34
CA ALA A 137 8.27 15.75 14.24
C ALA A 137 8.20 17.06 13.43
N GLU A 138 7.12 17.83 13.58
CA GLU A 138 6.97 19.17 12.96
C GLU A 138 7.64 20.28 13.79
N GLN A 139 8.05 20.00 15.03
CA GLN A 139 8.67 20.96 15.95
C GLN A 139 10.20 20.88 16.01
N VAL A 140 10.81 19.91 15.33
CA VAL A 140 12.25 19.61 15.28
C VAL A 140 12.76 19.76 13.84
#